data_AF-A0A6M8UER3-F1
#
_entry.id   AF-A0A6M8UER3-F1
#
_cell.length_a   1.000
_cell.length_b   1.000
_cell.length_c   1.000
_cell.angle_alpha   90.00
_cell.angle_beta   90.00
_cell.angle_gamma   90.00
#
_symmetry.space_group_name_H-M   'P 1'
#
loop_
_entity.id
_entity.type
_entity.pdbx_description
1 polymer ?
#
loop_
_entity_poly.entity_id
_entity_poly.type
_entity_poly.pdbx_seq_one_letter_code
_entity_poly.pdbx_strand_id
1 'polypeptide(L)'
;MLKIFCSEFEVQGEDLQKLLESSEWPFKNALIEGLAFLEKDNDDVRDEVLQHRSRYIEHDVCWQKLELKWTCVPMMNSALGLKQFFKDALFAAGLFQRWGREIWGADPAMAVESFLHANRILNECRGSVNFNQLIDDEKIISEGRRQSAKKGGKAKAEHYIPVKKEVIRLLLKNVPSDGGWQKRIVAARAIEQELMNFVTEMKHQNSGLDLNVDELIETVVRWGREDSEVRAAYEATVRVKVGKKLA
;
A
#
# COMPACT_ATOMS: atom_id res chain seq x y z
N MET A 1 -33.55 19.07 -21.26
CA MET A 1 -32.15 18.64 -21.41
C MET A 1 -31.18 19.56 -20.69
N LEU A 2 -31.05 20.85 -21.04
CA LEU A 2 -30.15 21.79 -20.32
C LEU A 2 -30.27 21.72 -18.79
N LYS A 3 -31.52 21.79 -18.25
CA LYS A 3 -31.77 21.69 -16.81
C LYS A 3 -31.20 20.42 -16.17
N ILE A 4 -31.25 19.29 -16.89
CA ILE A 4 -30.76 17.99 -16.41
C ILE A 4 -29.25 18.02 -16.26
N PHE A 5 -28.52 18.48 -17.29
CA PHE A 5 -27.06 18.62 -17.22
C PHE A 5 -26.63 19.60 -16.12
N CYS A 6 -27.41 20.66 -15.89
CA CYS A 6 -27.15 21.61 -14.83
C CYS A 6 -27.35 21.00 -13.44
N SER A 7 -28.50 20.36 -13.20
CA SER A 7 -28.82 19.78 -11.90
C SER A 7 -27.92 18.60 -11.56
N GLU A 8 -27.58 17.76 -12.54
CA GLU A 8 -26.69 16.61 -12.33
C GLU A 8 -25.29 17.06 -11.88
N PHE A 9 -24.75 18.09 -12.52
CA PHE A 9 -23.45 18.64 -12.16
C PHE A 9 -23.45 19.27 -10.75
N GLU A 10 -24.53 19.97 -10.39
CA GLU A 10 -24.70 20.55 -9.05
C GLU A 10 -24.74 19.44 -7.98
N VAL A 11 -25.53 18.39 -8.21
CA VAL A 11 -25.58 17.22 -7.31
C VAL A 11 -24.22 16.55 -7.16
N GLN A 12 -23.48 16.36 -8.25
CA GLN A 12 -22.13 15.78 -8.20
C GLN A 12 -21.14 16.67 -7.44
N GLY A 13 -21.27 17.99 -7.55
CA GLY A 13 -20.46 18.95 -6.79
C GLY A 13 -20.73 18.86 -5.29
N GLU A 14 -22.01 18.83 -4.90
CA GLU A 14 -22.42 18.66 -3.50
C GLU A 14 -21.95 17.31 -2.93
N ASP A 15 -22.03 16.23 -3.71
CA ASP A 15 -21.58 14.92 -3.28
C ASP A 15 -20.06 14.85 -3.12
N LEU A 16 -19.29 15.52 -4.00
CA LEU A 16 -17.85 15.68 -3.83
C LEU A 16 -17.53 16.48 -2.56
N GLN A 17 -18.29 17.53 -2.25
CA GLN A 17 -18.14 18.29 -1.02
C GLN A 17 -18.32 17.41 0.21
N LYS A 18 -19.45 16.69 0.31
CA LYS A 18 -19.75 15.78 1.43
C LYS A 18 -18.65 14.74 1.60
N LEU A 19 -18.16 14.19 0.48
CA LEU A 19 -17.09 13.21 0.50
C LEU A 19 -15.80 13.82 1.06
N LEU A 20 -15.39 14.99 0.59
CA LEU A 20 -14.20 15.70 1.09
C LEU A 20 -14.31 16.01 2.58
N GLU A 21 -15.47 16.49 3.05
CA GLU A 21 -15.73 16.79 4.46
C GLU A 21 -15.59 15.55 5.34
N SER A 22 -16.07 14.39 4.87
CA SER A 22 -16.00 13.11 5.58
C SER A 22 -14.64 12.39 5.50
N SER A 23 -13.76 12.82 4.59
CA SER A 23 -12.47 12.18 4.34
C SER A 23 -11.32 12.76 5.16
N GLU A 24 -10.26 11.98 5.33
CA GLU A 24 -8.95 12.43 5.84
C GLU A 24 -8.01 12.92 4.71
N TRP A 25 -8.57 13.39 3.60
CA TRP A 25 -7.77 13.83 2.46
C TRP A 25 -6.77 14.95 2.84
N PRO A 26 -5.46 14.81 2.58
CA PRO A 26 -4.42 15.71 3.09
C PRO A 26 -4.58 17.20 2.73
N PHE A 27 -5.34 17.50 1.67
CA PHE A 27 -5.55 18.85 1.17
C PHE A 27 -7.03 19.23 1.09
N LYS A 28 -7.92 18.57 1.85
CA LYS A 28 -9.38 18.72 1.70
C LYS A 28 -9.85 20.16 1.69
N ASN A 29 -9.36 21.01 2.59
CA ASN A 29 -9.75 22.42 2.67
C ASN A 29 -9.45 23.17 1.36
N ALA A 30 -8.29 22.92 0.76
CA ALA A 30 -7.92 23.54 -0.51
C ALA A 30 -8.77 23.03 -1.68
N LEU A 31 -9.28 21.81 -1.61
CA LEU A 31 -10.19 21.27 -2.62
C LEU A 31 -11.61 21.79 -2.43
N ILE A 32 -12.06 21.92 -1.18
CA ILE A 32 -13.32 22.57 -0.82
C ILE A 32 -13.34 24.02 -1.32
N GLU A 33 -12.25 24.78 -1.12
CA GLU A 33 -12.08 26.11 -1.74
C GLU A 33 -12.24 26.06 -3.27
N GLY A 34 -11.68 25.03 -3.92
CA GLY A 34 -11.77 24.85 -5.36
C GLY A 34 -13.17 24.52 -5.87
N LEU A 35 -14.08 24.04 -5.01
CA LEU A 35 -15.48 23.81 -5.39
C LEU A 35 -16.21 25.11 -5.73
N ALA A 36 -15.71 26.27 -5.27
CA ALA A 36 -16.24 27.57 -5.66
C ALA A 36 -16.19 27.79 -7.19
N PHE A 37 -15.28 27.13 -7.92
CA PHE A 37 -15.23 27.20 -9.38
C PHE A 37 -16.44 26.53 -10.06
N LEU A 38 -17.14 25.62 -9.36
CA LEU A 38 -18.32 24.94 -9.89
C LEU A 38 -19.58 25.80 -9.78
N GLU A 39 -19.52 26.89 -8.99
CA GLU A 39 -20.63 27.80 -8.81
C GLU A 39 -20.96 28.53 -10.12
N LYS A 40 -22.26 28.67 -10.40
CA LYS A 40 -22.75 29.30 -11.63
C LYS A 40 -22.18 30.71 -11.86
N ASP A 41 -22.03 31.46 -10.78
CA ASP A 41 -21.69 32.87 -10.81
C ASP A 41 -20.21 33.13 -10.48
N ASN A 42 -19.36 32.10 -10.54
CA ASN A 42 -17.93 32.24 -10.31
C ASN A 42 -17.30 33.20 -11.33
N ASP A 43 -16.66 34.26 -10.83
CA ASP A 43 -16.07 35.33 -11.64
C ASP A 43 -14.82 34.87 -12.39
N ASP A 44 -13.95 34.06 -11.79
CA ASP A 44 -12.72 33.60 -12.43
C ASP A 44 -13.02 32.73 -13.66
N VAL A 45 -13.99 31.82 -13.52
CA VAL A 45 -14.45 30.96 -14.61
C VAL A 45 -15.15 31.80 -15.70
N ARG A 46 -15.93 32.81 -15.31
CA ARG A 46 -16.55 33.74 -16.26
C ARG A 46 -15.51 34.46 -17.09
N ASP A 47 -14.52 35.04 -16.42
CA ASP A 47 -13.54 35.91 -17.05
C ASP A 47 -12.65 35.13 -18.02
N GLU A 48 -12.34 33.87 -17.70
CA GLU A 48 -11.62 32.97 -18.60
C GLU A 48 -12.43 32.65 -19.88
N VAL A 49 -13.74 32.38 -19.76
CA VAL A 49 -14.62 32.16 -20.91
C VAL A 49 -14.72 33.43 -21.75
N LEU A 50 -14.94 34.59 -21.13
CA LEU A 50 -15.01 35.89 -21.81
C LEU A 50 -13.71 36.21 -22.54
N GLN A 51 -12.55 35.95 -21.92
CA GLN A 51 -11.26 36.17 -22.55
C GLN A 51 -11.12 35.33 -23.82
N HIS A 52 -11.53 34.07 -23.83
CA HIS A 52 -11.48 33.23 -25.02
C HIS A 52 -12.44 33.72 -26.12
N ARG A 53 -13.66 34.09 -25.75
CA ARG A 53 -14.65 34.65 -26.70
C ARG A 53 -14.24 35.99 -27.30
N SER A 54 -13.46 36.79 -26.58
CA SER A 54 -12.92 38.06 -27.11
C SER A 54 -11.86 37.85 -28.20
N ARG A 55 -11.21 36.68 -28.22
CA ARG A 55 -10.13 36.34 -29.16
C ARG A 55 -10.61 35.57 -30.38
N TYR A 56 -11.73 34.86 -30.25
CA TYR A 56 -12.28 34.00 -31.30
C TYR A 56 -13.77 34.29 -31.48
N ILE A 57 -14.15 34.72 -32.69
CA ILE A 57 -15.53 35.06 -33.04
C ILE A 57 -16.37 33.79 -33.24
N GLU A 58 -15.77 32.75 -33.83
CA GLU A 58 -16.42 31.49 -34.13
C GLU A 58 -16.39 30.55 -32.91
N HIS A 59 -17.57 30.04 -32.54
CA HIS A 59 -17.77 29.26 -31.32
C HIS A 59 -16.98 27.95 -31.32
N ASP A 60 -16.83 27.30 -32.48
CA ASP A 60 -16.07 26.06 -32.66
C ASP A 60 -14.56 26.28 -32.46
N VAL A 61 -14.00 27.34 -33.03
CA VAL A 61 -12.59 27.70 -32.83
C VAL A 61 -12.33 28.03 -31.36
N CYS A 62 -13.25 28.77 -30.73
CA CYS A 62 -13.16 29.10 -29.32
C CYS A 62 -13.20 27.82 -28.45
N TRP A 63 -14.15 26.92 -28.73
CA TRP A 63 -14.30 25.64 -28.03
C TRP A 63 -13.04 24.78 -28.14
N GLN A 64 -12.53 24.55 -29.35
CA GLN A 64 -11.34 23.72 -29.56
C GLN A 64 -10.12 24.24 -28.79
N LYS A 65 -9.92 25.57 -28.73
CA LYS A 65 -8.80 26.17 -27.99
C LYS A 65 -9.00 26.05 -26.49
N LEU A 66 -10.22 26.29 -26.02
CA LEU A 66 -10.57 26.23 -24.62
C LEU A 66 -10.46 24.80 -24.07
N GLU A 67 -11.04 23.84 -24.80
CA GLU A 67 -10.99 22.41 -24.51
C GLU A 67 -9.55 21.91 -24.47
N LEU A 68 -8.75 22.21 -25.48
CA LEU A 68 -7.34 21.80 -25.53
C LEU A 68 -6.56 22.37 -24.35
N LYS A 69 -6.72 23.66 -24.04
CA LYS A 69 -6.02 24.31 -22.92
C LYS A 69 -6.38 23.63 -21.61
N TRP A 70 -7.67 23.55 -21.29
CA TRP A 70 -8.13 23.12 -19.97
C TRP A 70 -8.16 21.60 -19.79
N THR A 71 -8.03 20.82 -20.87
CA THR A 71 -7.68 19.41 -20.78
C THR A 71 -6.19 19.22 -20.43
N CYS A 72 -5.30 20.06 -20.96
CA CYS A 72 -3.86 19.93 -20.76
C CYS A 72 -3.34 20.55 -19.46
N VAL A 73 -3.90 21.70 -19.03
CA VAL A 73 -3.40 22.44 -17.86
C VAL A 73 -3.30 21.59 -16.59
N PRO A 74 -4.34 20.83 -16.18
CA PRO A 74 -4.22 19.97 -15.00
C PRO A 74 -3.07 18.95 -15.12
N MET A 75 -2.91 18.34 -16.30
CA MET A 75 -1.83 17.38 -16.55
C MET A 75 -0.44 18.03 -16.47
N MET A 76 -0.27 19.20 -17.10
CA MET A 76 1.00 19.93 -17.08
C MET A 76 1.37 20.39 -15.67
N ASN A 77 0.38 20.86 -14.92
CA ASN A 77 0.56 21.34 -13.55
C ASN A 77 0.58 20.22 -12.51
N SER A 78 0.42 18.96 -12.92
CA SER A 78 0.51 17.81 -11.99
C SER A 78 1.86 17.72 -11.28
N ALA A 79 2.94 18.19 -11.92
CA ALA A 79 4.27 18.29 -11.32
C ALA A 79 4.34 19.29 -10.14
N LEU A 80 3.40 20.25 -10.06
CA LEU A 80 3.26 21.19 -8.95
C LEU A 80 2.56 20.55 -7.73
N GLY A 81 2.11 19.30 -7.86
CA GLY A 81 1.52 18.50 -6.81
C GLY A 81 0.00 18.34 -6.93
N LEU A 82 -0.53 17.38 -6.17
CA LEU A 82 -1.95 16.98 -6.22
C LEU A 82 -2.89 18.14 -5.93
N LYS A 83 -2.56 19.02 -4.98
CA LYS A 83 -3.38 20.21 -4.68
C LYS A 83 -3.61 21.06 -5.93
N GLN A 84 -2.56 21.35 -6.69
CA GLN A 84 -2.70 22.19 -7.89
C GLN A 84 -3.46 21.45 -8.99
N PHE A 85 -3.13 20.17 -9.21
CA PHE A 85 -3.85 19.31 -10.15
C PHE A 85 -5.38 19.37 -9.96
N PHE A 86 -5.85 19.14 -8.73
CA PHE A 86 -7.28 19.14 -8.45
C PHE A 86 -7.90 20.55 -8.53
N LYS A 87 -7.17 21.61 -8.14
CA LYS A 87 -7.67 22.99 -8.32
C LYS A 87 -7.88 23.30 -9.80
N ASP A 88 -6.91 22.96 -10.66
CA ASP A 88 -7.02 23.16 -12.11
C ASP A 88 -8.11 22.28 -12.74
N ALA A 89 -8.28 21.06 -12.25
CA ALA A 89 -9.34 20.15 -12.71
C ALA A 89 -10.74 20.68 -12.33
N LEU A 90 -10.94 21.16 -11.10
CA LEU A 90 -12.21 21.76 -10.68
C LEU A 90 -12.50 23.04 -11.45
N PHE A 91 -11.48 23.86 -11.72
CA PHE A 91 -11.60 25.02 -12.59
C PHE A 91 -12.05 24.63 -14.00
N ALA A 92 -11.39 23.64 -14.61
CA ALA A 92 -11.76 23.12 -15.93
C ALA A 92 -13.19 22.59 -15.98
N ALA A 93 -13.62 21.87 -14.93
CA ALA A 93 -14.98 21.35 -14.83
C ALA A 93 -16.02 22.47 -14.79
N GLY A 94 -15.82 23.49 -13.94
CA GLY A 94 -16.71 24.67 -13.87
C GLY A 94 -16.75 25.43 -15.19
N LEU A 95 -15.60 25.55 -15.85
CA LEU A 95 -15.47 26.23 -17.14
C LEU A 95 -16.19 25.53 -18.28
N PHE A 96 -16.06 24.22 -18.41
CA PHE A 96 -16.83 23.46 -19.40
C PHE A 96 -18.33 23.48 -19.08
N GLN A 97 -18.70 23.42 -17.80
CA GLN A 97 -20.10 23.56 -17.42
C GLN A 97 -20.67 24.93 -17.82
N ARG A 98 -19.91 26.01 -17.61
CA ARG A 98 -20.31 27.35 -18.02
C ARG A 98 -20.43 27.47 -19.53
N TRP A 99 -19.44 26.99 -20.27
CA TRP A 99 -19.45 27.02 -21.74
C TRP A 99 -20.70 26.32 -22.29
N GLY A 100 -21.00 25.12 -21.81
CA GLY A 100 -22.20 24.39 -22.22
C GLY A 100 -23.50 25.15 -21.96
N ARG A 101 -23.61 25.86 -20.83
CA ARG A 101 -24.78 26.71 -20.52
C ARG A 101 -24.91 27.87 -21.51
N GLU A 102 -23.81 28.54 -21.84
CA GLU A 102 -23.81 29.71 -22.72
C GLU A 102 -24.11 29.34 -24.18
N ILE A 103 -23.56 28.22 -24.67
CA ILE A 103 -23.68 27.83 -26.08
C ILE A 103 -24.95 27.03 -26.39
N TRP A 104 -25.71 26.59 -25.37
CA TRP A 104 -26.91 25.76 -25.54
C TRP A 104 -27.90 26.28 -26.60
N GLY A 105 -28.10 27.60 -26.67
CA GLY A 105 -29.02 28.21 -27.62
C GLY A 105 -28.50 28.31 -29.05
N ALA A 106 -27.18 28.26 -29.24
CA ALA A 106 -26.52 28.41 -30.54
C ALA A 106 -26.09 27.05 -31.12
N ASP A 107 -25.48 26.20 -30.31
CA ASP A 107 -25.03 24.86 -30.69
C ASP A 107 -25.29 23.87 -29.54
N PRO A 108 -26.46 23.20 -29.54
CA PRO A 108 -26.78 22.19 -28.55
C PRO A 108 -25.83 20.99 -28.55
N ALA A 109 -25.21 20.64 -29.67
CA ALA A 109 -24.31 19.48 -29.75
C ALA A 109 -23.00 19.77 -29.03
N MET A 110 -22.40 20.94 -29.32
CA MET A 110 -21.23 21.43 -28.59
C MET A 110 -21.53 21.65 -27.11
N ALA A 111 -22.73 22.11 -26.77
CA ALA A 111 -23.13 22.26 -25.38
C ALA A 111 -23.13 20.91 -24.63
N VAL A 112 -23.67 19.86 -25.25
CA VAL A 112 -23.67 18.51 -24.69
C VAL A 112 -22.24 18.00 -24.53
N GLU A 113 -21.39 18.16 -25.53
CA GLU A 113 -19.97 17.79 -25.45
C GLU A 113 -19.30 18.47 -24.25
N SER A 114 -19.49 19.79 -24.11
CA SER A 114 -18.94 20.55 -22.98
C SER A 114 -19.43 20.04 -21.62
N PHE A 115 -20.73 19.73 -21.50
CA PHE A 115 -21.28 19.13 -20.28
C PHE A 115 -20.68 17.75 -19.96
N LEU A 116 -20.42 16.93 -20.98
CA LEU A 116 -19.78 15.63 -20.78
C LEU A 116 -18.35 15.79 -20.28
N HIS A 117 -17.59 16.77 -20.79
CA HIS A 117 -16.25 17.09 -20.29
C HIS A 117 -16.30 17.54 -18.83
N ALA A 118 -17.23 18.43 -18.48
CA ALA A 118 -17.42 18.91 -17.12
C ALA A 118 -17.68 17.76 -16.14
N ASN A 119 -18.65 16.90 -16.47
CA ASN A 119 -19.02 15.75 -15.64
C ASN A 119 -17.90 14.71 -15.55
N ARG A 120 -17.17 14.44 -16.64
CA ARG A 120 -16.04 13.50 -16.63
C ARG A 120 -14.99 13.93 -15.60
N ILE A 121 -14.56 15.19 -15.67
CA ILE A 121 -13.51 15.71 -14.79
C ILE A 121 -13.97 15.73 -13.33
N LEU A 122 -15.21 16.14 -13.06
CA LEU A 122 -15.76 16.13 -11.71
C LEU A 122 -15.83 14.72 -11.12
N ASN A 123 -16.22 13.73 -11.94
CA ASN A 123 -16.23 12.33 -11.53
C ASN A 123 -14.82 11.76 -11.31
N GLU A 124 -13.81 12.18 -12.09
CA GLU A 124 -12.41 11.83 -11.85
C GLU A 124 -11.91 12.39 -10.51
N CYS A 125 -12.27 13.63 -10.18
CA CYS A 125 -11.99 14.23 -8.87
C CYS A 125 -12.61 13.40 -7.74
N ARG A 126 -13.90 13.08 -7.85
CA ARG A 126 -14.61 12.25 -6.86
C ARG A 126 -14.05 10.84 -6.75
N GLY A 127 -13.75 10.19 -7.87
CA GLY A 127 -13.14 8.87 -7.91
C GLY A 127 -11.79 8.84 -7.20
N SER A 128 -10.98 9.88 -7.39
CA SER A 128 -9.68 10.01 -6.73
C SER A 128 -9.82 10.11 -5.21
N VAL A 129 -10.75 10.93 -4.73
CA VAL A 129 -11.03 11.08 -3.28
C VAL A 129 -11.47 9.75 -2.66
N ASN A 130 -12.41 9.05 -3.30
CA ASN A 130 -12.86 7.73 -2.86
C ASN A 130 -11.72 6.70 -2.83
N PHE A 131 -10.88 6.67 -3.86
CA PHE A 131 -9.82 5.66 -3.97
C PHE A 131 -8.75 5.80 -2.89
N ASN A 132 -8.44 7.01 -2.43
CA ASN A 132 -7.48 7.20 -1.34
C ASN A 132 -8.01 6.65 -0.01
N GLN A 133 -9.31 6.81 0.26
CA GLN A 133 -9.91 6.17 1.43
C GLN A 133 -9.75 4.65 1.40
N LEU A 134 -9.97 4.03 0.23
CA LEU A 134 -9.76 2.60 0.05
C LEU A 134 -8.29 2.18 0.23
N ILE A 135 -7.33 3.01 -0.21
CA ILE A 135 -5.90 2.76 0.00
C ILE A 135 -5.58 2.76 1.51
N ASP A 136 -6.10 3.72 2.25
CA ASP A 136 -5.83 3.82 3.70
C ASP A 136 -6.47 2.66 4.47
N ASP A 137 -7.68 2.25 4.09
CA ASP A 137 -8.33 1.06 4.64
C ASP A 137 -7.50 -0.22 4.37
N GLU A 138 -6.98 -0.41 3.15
CA GLU A 138 -6.14 -1.57 2.83
C GLU A 138 -4.80 -1.55 3.58
N LYS A 139 -4.22 -0.37 3.85
CA LYS A 139 -3.01 -0.27 4.70
C LYS A 139 -3.29 -0.78 6.11
N ILE A 140 -4.43 -0.42 6.70
CA ILE A 140 -4.84 -0.88 8.04
C ILE A 140 -5.03 -2.40 8.04
N ILE A 141 -5.74 -2.93 7.05
CA ILE A 141 -5.98 -4.37 6.89
C ILE A 141 -4.66 -5.13 6.73
N SER A 142 -3.77 -4.65 5.86
CA SER A 142 -2.47 -5.24 5.59
C SER A 142 -1.58 -5.28 6.83
N GLU A 143 -1.53 -4.21 7.61
CA GLU A 143 -0.79 -4.18 8.88
C GLU A 143 -1.41 -5.16 9.90
N GLY A 144 -2.74 -5.26 9.97
CA GLY A 144 -3.42 -6.27 10.80
C GLY A 144 -3.06 -7.71 10.40
N ARG A 145 -3.00 -8.01 9.10
CA ARG A 145 -2.52 -9.30 8.57
C ARG A 145 -1.06 -9.55 8.96
N ARG A 146 -0.20 -8.54 8.82
CA ARG A 146 1.23 -8.63 9.18
C ARG A 146 1.43 -8.90 10.67
N GLN A 147 0.68 -8.23 11.54
CA GLN A 147 0.74 -8.46 12.99
C GLN A 147 0.24 -9.85 13.35
N SER A 148 -0.83 -10.31 12.72
CA SER A 148 -1.36 -11.66 12.91
C SER A 148 -0.35 -12.72 12.47
N ALA A 149 0.30 -12.53 11.32
CA ALA A 149 1.38 -13.40 10.84
C ALA A 149 2.57 -13.43 11.80
N LYS A 150 2.99 -12.27 12.35
CA LYS A 150 4.05 -12.21 13.38
C LYS A 150 3.67 -12.98 14.65
N LYS A 151 2.43 -12.81 15.14
CA LYS A 151 1.92 -13.54 16.31
C LYS A 151 1.90 -15.04 16.07
N GLY A 152 1.37 -15.47 14.91
CA GLY A 152 1.35 -16.88 14.51
C GLY A 152 2.76 -17.46 14.37
N GLY A 153 3.69 -16.73 13.77
CA GLY A 153 5.10 -17.12 13.67
C GLY A 153 5.77 -17.28 15.04
N LYS A 154 5.51 -16.35 15.97
CA LYS A 154 6.01 -16.46 17.35
C LYS A 154 5.43 -17.68 18.08
N ALA A 155 4.12 -17.88 18.02
CA ALA A 155 3.46 -19.05 18.61
C ALA A 155 4.01 -20.36 18.04
N LYS A 156 4.24 -20.43 16.72
CA LYS A 156 4.87 -21.59 16.09
C LYS A 156 6.30 -21.82 16.60
N ALA A 157 7.10 -20.75 16.74
CA ALA A 157 8.46 -20.84 17.25
C ALA A 157 8.53 -21.33 18.72
N GLU A 158 7.55 -20.98 19.55
CA GLU A 158 7.48 -21.40 20.95
C GLU A 158 7.38 -22.93 21.10
N HIS A 159 6.70 -23.62 20.17
CA HIS A 159 6.62 -25.08 20.17
C HIS A 159 7.98 -25.78 20.00
N TYR A 160 8.99 -25.13 19.40
CA TYR A 160 10.32 -25.70 19.22
C TYR A 160 11.25 -25.46 20.42
N ILE A 161 10.89 -24.59 21.37
CA ILE A 161 11.74 -24.27 22.54
C ILE A 161 12.12 -25.53 23.33
N PRO A 162 11.19 -26.44 23.68
CA PRO A 162 11.54 -27.66 24.43
C PRO A 162 12.52 -28.55 23.67
N VAL A 163 12.34 -28.69 22.35
CA VAL A 163 13.22 -29.49 21.50
C VAL A 163 14.62 -28.88 21.43
N LYS A 164 14.73 -27.56 21.31
CA LYS A 164 16.03 -26.86 21.33
C LYS A 164 16.75 -27.01 22.67
N LYS A 165 16.01 -26.93 23.79
CA LYS A 165 16.57 -27.21 25.12
C LYS A 165 17.08 -28.64 25.23
N GLU A 166 16.34 -29.59 24.66
CA GLU A 166 16.75 -30.99 24.65
C GLU A 166 18.00 -31.23 23.80
N VAL A 167 18.10 -30.58 22.63
CA VAL A 167 19.33 -30.58 21.82
C VAL A 167 20.51 -30.10 22.66
N ILE A 168 20.38 -28.96 23.35
CA ILE A 168 21.44 -28.41 24.20
C ILE A 168 21.83 -29.40 25.30
N ARG A 169 20.84 -29.98 26.00
CA ARG A 169 21.05 -30.96 27.06
C ARG A 169 21.82 -32.18 26.56
N LEU A 170 21.41 -32.74 25.42
CA LEU A 170 22.03 -33.93 24.82
C LEU A 170 23.44 -33.66 24.31
N LEU A 171 23.68 -32.50 23.69
CA LEU A 171 25.02 -32.09 23.23
C LEU A 171 26.01 -32.02 24.40
N LEU A 172 25.59 -31.39 25.51
CA LEU A 172 26.44 -31.25 26.70
C LEU A 172 26.64 -32.57 27.45
N LYS A 173 25.59 -33.40 27.56
CA LYS A 173 25.64 -34.72 28.22
C LYS A 173 26.57 -35.69 27.49
N ASN A 174 26.50 -35.72 26.16
CA ASN A 174 27.20 -36.72 25.33
C ASN A 174 28.55 -36.19 24.78
N VAL A 175 29.16 -35.20 25.44
CA VAL A 175 30.44 -34.66 24.97
C VAL A 175 31.55 -35.71 25.11
N PRO A 176 32.35 -35.97 24.06
CA PRO A 176 33.47 -36.89 24.14
C PRO A 176 34.52 -36.42 25.16
N SER A 177 35.03 -37.35 25.97
CA SER A 177 36.07 -37.10 26.97
C SER A 177 37.42 -36.69 26.37
N ASP A 178 37.63 -36.94 25.07
CA ASP A 178 38.85 -36.62 24.32
C ASP A 178 38.87 -35.19 23.74
N GLY A 179 38.09 -34.28 24.32
CA GLY A 179 38.09 -32.86 23.99
C GLY A 179 37.00 -32.42 23.02
N GLY A 180 35.88 -33.17 22.93
CA GLY A 180 34.70 -32.77 22.14
C GLY A 180 34.66 -33.29 20.71
N TRP A 181 33.57 -32.98 19.99
CA TRP A 181 33.30 -33.46 18.64
C TRP A 181 34.13 -32.74 17.56
N GLN A 182 34.47 -33.41 16.46
CA GLN A 182 35.22 -32.75 15.36
C GLN A 182 34.38 -31.80 14.51
N LYS A 183 33.08 -32.08 14.33
CA LYS A 183 32.15 -31.30 13.49
C LYS A 183 30.76 -31.32 14.08
N ARG A 184 29.98 -30.24 13.87
CA ARG A 184 28.57 -30.13 14.31
C ARG A 184 27.69 -31.28 13.81
N ILE A 185 27.90 -31.73 12.56
CA ILE A 185 27.15 -32.86 11.99
C ILE A 185 27.41 -34.18 12.72
N VAL A 186 28.62 -34.39 13.24
CA VAL A 186 28.98 -35.60 14.00
C VAL A 186 28.31 -35.56 15.36
N ALA A 187 28.36 -34.40 16.03
CA ALA A 187 27.66 -34.17 17.29
C ALA A 187 26.14 -34.35 17.16
N ALA A 188 25.53 -33.85 16.07
CA ALA A 188 24.10 -34.02 15.79
C ALA A 188 23.71 -35.50 15.64
N ARG A 189 24.49 -36.28 14.87
CA ARG A 189 24.27 -37.73 14.70
C ARG A 189 24.41 -38.51 16.00
N ALA A 190 25.33 -38.10 16.87
CA ALA A 190 25.53 -38.77 18.15
C ALA A 190 24.32 -38.65 19.10
N ILE A 191 23.50 -37.61 18.96
CA ILE A 191 22.31 -37.38 19.79
C ILE A 191 21.00 -37.75 19.08
N GLU A 192 21.06 -38.21 17.83
CA GLU A 192 19.92 -38.38 16.94
C GLU A 192 18.83 -39.27 17.53
N GLN A 193 19.21 -40.46 18.01
CA GLN A 193 18.26 -41.45 18.51
C GLN A 193 17.55 -40.99 19.79
N GLU A 194 18.29 -40.41 20.74
CA GLU A 194 17.70 -39.85 21.97
C GLU A 194 16.76 -38.68 21.63
N LEU A 195 17.17 -37.80 20.72
CA LEU A 195 16.37 -36.65 20.32
C LEU A 195 15.13 -37.05 19.53
N MET A 196 15.21 -38.06 18.66
CA MET A 196 14.09 -38.60 17.89
C MET A 196 13.01 -39.15 18.82
N ASN A 197 13.40 -39.89 19.87
CA ASN A 197 12.47 -40.40 20.87
C ASN A 197 11.75 -39.25 21.59
N PHE A 198 12.52 -38.24 22.04
CA PHE A 198 11.96 -37.05 22.69
C PHE A 198 10.98 -36.29 21.79
N VAL A 199 11.35 -36.05 20.54
CA VAL A 199 10.49 -35.35 19.56
C VAL A 199 9.19 -36.13 19.31
N THR A 200 9.28 -37.46 19.20
CA THR A 200 8.10 -38.32 18.97
C THR A 200 7.13 -38.22 20.15
N GLU A 201 7.64 -38.32 21.38
CA GLU A 201 6.83 -38.15 22.60
C GLU A 201 6.23 -36.74 22.70
N MET A 202 7.02 -35.71 22.41
CA MET A 202 6.56 -34.32 22.39
C MET A 202 5.47 -34.08 21.36
N LYS A 203 5.54 -34.68 20.16
CA LYS A 203 4.49 -34.55 19.14
C LYS A 203 3.15 -35.13 19.59
N HIS A 204 3.15 -36.19 20.40
CA HIS A 204 1.92 -36.73 20.98
C HIS A 204 1.27 -35.76 21.97
N GLN A 205 2.06 -34.92 22.64
CA GLN A 205 1.59 -33.98 23.66
C GLN A 205 1.36 -32.55 23.12
N ASN A 206 2.00 -32.21 22.00
CA ASN A 206 1.98 -30.89 21.40
C ASN A 206 1.70 -30.99 19.89
N SER A 207 0.44 -30.85 19.51
CA SER A 207 -0.01 -30.89 18.11
C SER A 207 0.52 -29.73 17.25
N GLY A 208 1.09 -28.68 17.86
CA GLY A 208 1.70 -27.55 17.16
C GLY A 208 3.17 -27.76 16.76
N LEU A 209 3.80 -28.86 17.20
CA LEU A 209 5.18 -29.19 16.86
C LEU A 209 5.28 -29.82 15.47
N ASP A 210 5.54 -28.97 14.48
CA ASP A 210 5.70 -29.34 13.07
C ASP A 210 7.18 -29.53 12.72
N LEU A 211 7.80 -30.57 13.27
CA LEU A 211 9.20 -30.92 13.02
C LEU A 211 9.27 -32.16 12.13
N ASN A 212 9.91 -32.10 10.96
CA ASN A 212 10.16 -33.30 10.17
C ASN A 212 11.25 -34.15 10.86
N VAL A 213 10.90 -35.38 11.23
CA VAL A 213 11.80 -36.28 11.96
C VAL A 213 12.89 -36.81 11.03
N ASP A 214 12.59 -36.99 9.74
CA ASP A 214 13.55 -37.46 8.73
C ASP A 214 14.66 -36.43 8.45
N GLU A 215 14.38 -35.15 8.72
CA GLU A 215 15.31 -34.03 8.55
C GLU A 215 15.85 -33.49 9.89
N LEU A 216 15.74 -34.28 10.96
CA LEU A 216 16.07 -33.85 12.32
C LEU A 216 17.53 -33.38 12.42
N ILE A 217 18.46 -34.12 11.82
CA ILE A 217 19.89 -33.78 11.81
C ILE A 217 20.15 -32.44 11.12
N GLU A 218 19.59 -32.24 9.93
CA GLU A 218 19.77 -31.02 9.17
C GLU A 218 19.18 -29.82 9.91
N THR A 219 18.01 -30.01 10.53
CA THR A 219 17.34 -28.99 11.35
C THR A 219 18.16 -28.60 12.56
N VAL A 220 18.72 -29.57 13.29
CA VAL A 220 19.56 -29.33 14.48
C VAL A 220 20.85 -28.60 14.12
N VAL A 221 21.50 -28.99 13.01
CA VAL A 221 22.68 -28.29 12.50
C VAL A 221 22.34 -26.86 12.05
N ARG A 222 21.17 -26.66 11.41
CA ARG A 222 20.66 -25.34 11.02
C ARG A 222 20.42 -24.45 12.24
N TRP A 223 19.82 -24.98 13.31
CA TRP A 223 19.65 -24.23 14.56
C TRP A 223 20.98 -23.79 15.17
N GLY A 224 22.05 -24.57 15.04
CA GLY A 224 23.40 -24.11 15.42
C GLY A 224 23.89 -22.87 14.66
N ARG A 225 23.24 -22.49 13.55
CA ARG A 225 23.53 -21.25 12.79
C ARG A 225 22.55 -20.12 13.11
N GLU A 226 21.30 -20.44 13.45
CA GLU A 226 20.22 -19.46 13.59
C GLU A 226 19.91 -19.13 15.05
N ASP A 227 20.01 -20.10 15.95
CA ASP A 227 19.66 -19.99 17.36
C ASP A 227 20.91 -19.79 18.22
N SER A 228 20.93 -18.73 19.03
CA SER A 228 22.09 -18.37 19.84
C SER A 228 22.42 -19.38 20.93
N GLU A 229 21.43 -20.00 21.55
CA GLU A 229 21.65 -20.95 22.65
C GLU A 229 22.16 -22.30 22.10
N VAL A 230 21.55 -22.79 21.01
CA VAL A 230 22.01 -24.00 20.34
C VAL A 230 23.41 -23.79 19.75
N ARG A 231 23.70 -22.60 19.21
CA ARG A 231 25.04 -22.23 18.72
C ARG A 231 26.08 -22.30 19.85
N ALA A 232 25.79 -21.72 21.01
CA ALA A 232 26.69 -21.76 22.17
C ALA A 232 26.96 -23.20 22.64
N ALA A 233 25.93 -24.06 22.68
CA ALA A 233 26.09 -25.47 23.02
C ALA A 233 27.02 -26.21 22.04
N TYR A 234 26.90 -25.93 20.74
CA TYR A 234 27.84 -26.46 19.75
C TYR A 234 29.26 -25.94 19.94
N GLU A 235 29.44 -24.67 20.24
CA GLU A 235 30.77 -24.08 20.46
C GLU A 235 31.45 -24.65 21.72
N ALA A 236 30.66 -25.00 22.74
CA ALA A 236 31.17 -25.65 23.95
C ALA A 236 31.53 -27.13 23.74
N THR A 237 30.92 -27.80 22.77
CA THR A 237 31.01 -29.27 22.60
C THR A 237 31.76 -29.71 21.35
N VAL A 238 32.01 -28.81 20.40
CA VAL A 238 32.75 -29.07 19.16
C VAL A 238 34.13 -28.43 19.23
N ARG A 239 35.16 -29.18 18.86
CA ARG A 239 36.56 -28.72 18.83
C ARG A 239 36.70 -27.48 17.96
N VAL A 240 37.17 -26.41 18.57
CA VAL A 240 37.64 -25.24 17.83
C VAL A 240 38.97 -25.61 17.16
N LYS A 241 39.08 -25.44 15.83
CA LYS A 241 40.38 -25.51 15.16
C LYS A 241 41.27 -24.42 15.78
N VAL A 242 42.25 -24.82 16.60
CA VAL A 242 43.36 -23.94 16.94
C VAL A 242 44.10 -23.68 15.64
N GLY A 243 43.89 -22.50 15.04
CA GLY A 243 44.72 -22.05 13.93
C GLY A 243 46.17 -22.03 14.40
N LYS A 244 47.06 -22.72 13.68
CA LYS A 244 48.51 -22.55 13.84
C LYS A 244 48.80 -21.06 13.79
N LYS A 245 49.18 -20.45 14.91
CA LYS A 245 50.03 -19.26 14.85
C LYS A 245 51.33 -19.74 14.21
N LEU A 246 51.57 -19.30 12.98
CA LEU A 246 52.86 -19.44 12.32
C LEU A 246 53.88 -18.74 13.22
N ALA A 247 54.80 -19.52 13.76
CA ALA A 247 56.05 -19.06 14.36
C ALA A 247 57.07 -18.81 13.25
#